data_AF-A0A7K5PX21-F1
#
_entry.id   AF-A0A7K5PX21-F1
#
_cell.length_a   1.000
_cell.length_b   1.000
_cell.length_c   1.000
_cell.angle_alpha   90.00
_cell.angle_beta   90.00
_cell.angle_gamma   90.00
#
_symmetry.space_group_name_H-M   'P 1'
#
loop_
_entity.id
_entity.type
_entity.pdbx_description
1 polymer ?
#
loop_
_entity_poly.entity_id
_entity_poly.type
_entity_poly.pdbx_seq_one_letter_code
_entity_poly.pdbx_strand_id
1 'polypeptide(L)'
;ATATAGPRSFSAAEVRARCAQGACLVSCHRRLYDLSGFVRLHPGGEQLLRRRAGTDVSAALDGPPHRHSANARRWLEQYYVGEIEPGDEQASLSPAESAPGASPQGFSFSFQSLPETVDEKEVVAAAQTPDQTDLCYRTVDVEKDLVDWQKPLLWQVGYLGEKYDEWVHQPVDRPIRLFHSDFLEFLSKTAWYVVFMVWTPVVLYLSWVSYTSLAQGNTRLFSSFTTEYSIPVHKYYFPFIFLLGMILWSLLEYLIHRFVFHMKPPASNYYLITLHFLLHGQHHK
;
A
#
# COMPACT_ATOMS: atom_id res chain seq x y z
N ALA A 1 -26.41 29.41 -4.59
CA ALA A 1 -26.57 28.16 -5.34
C ALA A 1 -25.37 28.02 -6.27
N THR A 2 -24.28 27.44 -5.80
CA THR A 2 -23.13 27.06 -6.62
C THR A 2 -23.50 25.81 -7.38
N ALA A 3 -23.52 25.88 -8.71
CA ALA A 3 -23.80 24.74 -9.56
C ALA A 3 -22.75 23.65 -9.31
N THR A 4 -23.18 22.48 -8.85
CA THR A 4 -22.39 21.25 -8.87
C THR A 4 -22.05 20.97 -10.33
N ALA A 5 -20.81 21.28 -10.72
CA ALA A 5 -20.31 20.96 -12.05
C ALA A 5 -20.42 19.43 -12.23
N GLY A 6 -21.14 19.01 -13.27
CA GLY A 6 -21.22 17.58 -13.63
C GLY A 6 -19.83 17.00 -13.91
N PRO A 7 -19.70 15.66 -13.93
CA PRO A 7 -18.43 15.02 -14.30
C PRO A 7 -17.96 15.55 -15.65
N ARG A 8 -16.68 15.93 -15.75
CA ARG A 8 -16.07 16.39 -17.00
C ARG A 8 -16.19 15.28 -18.05
N SER A 9 -16.66 15.63 -19.24
CA SER A 9 -16.67 14.71 -20.38
C SER A 9 -15.36 14.83 -21.17
N PHE A 10 -14.85 13.70 -21.65
CA PHE A 10 -13.64 13.62 -22.46
C PHE A 10 -13.93 12.93 -23.79
N SER A 11 -13.38 13.47 -24.88
CA SER A 11 -13.43 12.82 -26.20
C SER A 11 -12.32 11.77 -26.35
N ALA A 12 -12.52 10.74 -27.18
CA ALA A 12 -11.47 9.74 -27.41
C ALA A 12 -10.22 10.34 -28.11
N ALA A 13 -10.38 11.45 -28.84
CA ALA A 13 -9.26 12.19 -29.42
C ALA A 13 -8.40 12.86 -28.34
N GLU A 14 -9.04 13.48 -27.34
CA GLU A 14 -8.35 14.10 -26.21
C GLU A 14 -7.59 13.07 -25.37
N VAL A 15 -8.22 11.92 -25.08
CA VAL A 15 -7.57 10.82 -24.34
C VAL A 15 -6.34 10.31 -25.08
N ARG A 16 -6.44 10.08 -26.40
CA ARG A 16 -5.30 9.64 -27.22
C ARG A 16 -4.17 10.67 -27.26
N ALA A 17 -4.49 11.96 -27.36
CA ALA A 17 -3.49 13.02 -27.36
C ALA A 17 -2.71 13.07 -26.03
N ARG A 18 -3.41 12.93 -24.90
CA ARG A 18 -2.77 12.88 -23.58
C ARG A 18 -1.94 11.60 -23.39
N CYS A 19 -2.41 10.45 -23.88
CA CYS A 19 -1.62 9.23 -23.87
C CYS A 19 -0.33 9.36 -24.71
N ALA A 20 -0.39 10.04 -25.86
CA ALA A 20 0.79 10.31 -26.69
C ALA A 20 1.81 11.24 -26.00
N GLN A 21 1.35 12.11 -25.09
CA GLN A 21 2.20 12.95 -24.25
C GLN A 21 2.81 12.20 -23.05
N GLY A 22 2.51 10.90 -22.90
CA GLY A 22 3.07 10.05 -21.85
C GLY A 22 2.16 9.84 -20.63
N ALA A 23 0.94 10.38 -20.63
CA ALA A 23 -0.06 10.09 -19.60
C ALA A 23 -0.59 8.66 -19.73
N CYS A 24 -0.92 8.02 -18.61
CA CYS A 24 -1.49 6.68 -18.58
C CYS A 24 -2.98 6.73 -18.23
N LEU A 25 -3.79 7.15 -19.20
CA LEU A 25 -5.25 7.16 -19.07
C LEU A 25 -5.82 5.79 -19.43
N VAL A 26 -6.77 5.29 -18.66
CA VAL A 26 -7.49 4.04 -18.97
C VAL A 26 -8.99 4.24 -18.79
N SER A 27 -9.80 3.55 -19.57
CA SER A 27 -11.26 3.54 -19.37
C SER A 27 -11.71 2.24 -18.71
N CYS A 28 -12.75 2.32 -17.89
CA CYS A 28 -13.49 1.16 -17.39
C CYS A 28 -14.95 1.43 -17.70
N HIS A 29 -15.49 0.77 -18.73
CA HIS A 29 -16.79 1.09 -19.32
C HIS A 29 -16.83 2.56 -19.78
N ARG A 30 -17.66 3.39 -19.13
CA ARG A 30 -17.84 4.83 -19.44
C ARG A 30 -16.97 5.77 -18.61
N ARG A 31 -16.26 5.25 -17.62
CA ARG A 31 -15.47 6.05 -16.67
C ARG A 31 -14.01 6.10 -17.11
N LEU A 32 -13.43 7.30 -17.08
CA LEU A 32 -12.03 7.56 -17.41
C LEU A 32 -11.21 7.75 -16.13
N TYR A 33 -10.05 7.10 -16.08
CA TYR A 33 -9.13 7.12 -14.95
C TYR A 33 -7.72 7.53 -15.40
N ASP A 34 -7.08 8.41 -14.64
CA ASP A 34 -5.68 8.81 -14.85
C ASP A 34 -4.75 8.08 -13.89
N LEU A 35 -4.11 7.03 -14.39
CA LEU A 35 -3.19 6.21 -13.61
C LEU A 35 -1.74 6.68 -13.71
N SER A 36 -1.45 7.85 -14.30
CA SER A 36 -0.07 8.31 -14.54
C SER A 36 0.80 8.29 -13.28
N GLY A 37 0.25 8.70 -12.13
CA GLY A 37 0.92 8.62 -10.83
C GLY A 37 0.99 7.20 -10.24
N PHE A 38 -0.03 6.37 -10.52
CA PHE A 38 -0.12 5.00 -10.01
C PHE A 38 0.73 3.98 -10.78
N VAL A 39 1.14 4.29 -12.01
CA VAL A 39 1.86 3.35 -12.89
C VAL A 39 3.05 2.67 -12.19
N ARG A 40 3.79 3.44 -11.38
CA ARG A 40 4.97 2.96 -10.64
C ARG A 40 4.64 2.11 -9.41
N LEU A 41 3.44 2.25 -8.87
CA LEU A 41 2.96 1.56 -7.68
C LEU A 41 2.20 0.27 -8.02
N HIS A 42 1.97 -0.01 -9.31
CA HIS A 42 1.20 -1.16 -9.75
C HIS A 42 1.93 -2.50 -9.51
N PRO A 43 1.36 -3.43 -8.72
CA PRO A 43 2.01 -4.71 -8.38
C PRO A 43 2.28 -5.63 -9.58
N GLY A 44 1.53 -5.46 -10.68
CA GLY A 44 1.73 -6.21 -11.92
C GLY A 44 2.76 -5.59 -12.88
N GLY A 45 3.43 -4.51 -12.46
CA GLY A 45 4.43 -3.80 -13.24
C GLY A 45 3.88 -2.65 -14.09
N GLU A 46 4.73 -1.64 -14.30
CA GLU A 46 4.45 -0.41 -15.06
C GLU A 46 4.14 -0.68 -16.53
N GLN A 47 4.86 -1.61 -17.16
CA GLN A 47 4.74 -1.88 -18.60
C GLN A 47 3.34 -2.38 -18.99
N LEU A 48 2.65 -3.10 -18.10
CA LEU A 48 1.32 -3.63 -18.38
C LEU A 48 0.28 -2.52 -18.48
N LEU A 49 0.36 -1.52 -17.58
CA LEU A 49 -0.54 -0.37 -17.60
C LEU A 49 -0.24 0.53 -18.80
N ARG A 50 1.03 0.81 -19.08
CA ARG A 50 1.42 1.63 -20.25
C ARG A 50 0.99 1.02 -21.57
N ARG A 51 1.06 -0.30 -21.74
CA ARG A 51 0.58 -1.00 -22.95
C ARG A 51 -0.94 -0.89 -23.14
N ARG A 52 -1.70 -0.67 -22.06
CA ARG A 52 -3.16 -0.55 -22.07
C ARG A 52 -3.62 0.90 -21.95
N ALA A 53 -2.70 1.87 -21.99
CA ALA A 53 -3.05 3.28 -21.98
C ALA A 53 -3.92 3.62 -23.20
N GLY A 54 -5.01 4.33 -22.97
CA GLY A 54 -6.02 4.70 -23.96
C GLY A 54 -7.04 3.60 -24.28
N THR A 55 -6.99 2.43 -23.62
CA THR A 55 -7.91 1.30 -23.89
C THR A 55 -8.87 1.05 -22.72
N ASP A 56 -9.96 0.34 -23.01
CA ASP A 56 -10.88 -0.16 -21.98
C ASP A 56 -10.27 -1.37 -21.24
N VAL A 57 -10.12 -1.21 -19.93
CA VAL A 57 -9.54 -2.20 -19.04
C VAL A 57 -10.59 -2.97 -18.24
N SER A 58 -11.90 -2.76 -18.48
CA SER A 58 -12.97 -3.52 -17.80
C SER A 58 -12.74 -5.03 -17.84
N ALA A 59 -12.48 -5.58 -19.03
CA ALA A 59 -12.20 -7.00 -19.18
C ALA A 59 -10.87 -7.42 -18.51
N ALA A 60 -9.87 -6.56 -18.52
CA ALA A 60 -8.57 -6.83 -17.91
C ALA A 60 -8.62 -6.82 -16.37
N LEU A 61 -9.53 -6.04 -15.78
CA LEU A 61 -9.75 -5.97 -14.33
C LEU A 61 -10.33 -7.28 -13.79
N ASP A 62 -11.21 -7.92 -14.58
CA ASP A 62 -11.82 -9.21 -14.25
C ASP A 62 -10.97 -10.43 -14.68
N GLY A 63 -9.94 -10.18 -15.50
CA GLY A 63 -8.94 -11.15 -15.96
C GLY A 63 -9.23 -11.74 -17.35
N PRO A 64 -8.24 -12.34 -18.04
CA PRO A 64 -6.88 -12.74 -17.60
C PRO A 64 -5.83 -11.58 -17.63
N PRO A 65 -4.72 -11.65 -16.85
CA PRO A 65 -4.09 -12.82 -16.20
C PRO A 65 -4.47 -13.07 -14.73
N HIS A 66 -5.03 -12.10 -14.01
CA HIS A 66 -5.56 -12.30 -12.65
C HIS A 66 -6.77 -11.39 -12.43
N ARG A 67 -7.69 -11.82 -11.57
CA ARG A 67 -8.85 -11.02 -11.20
C ARG A 67 -8.48 -10.07 -10.07
N HIS A 68 -8.76 -8.79 -10.25
CA HIS A 68 -8.50 -7.77 -9.24
C HIS A 68 -9.51 -7.91 -8.08
N SER A 69 -9.06 -7.63 -6.85
CA SER A 69 -9.90 -7.67 -5.65
C SER A 69 -10.87 -6.48 -5.59
N ALA A 70 -11.90 -6.54 -4.74
CA ALA A 70 -12.79 -5.40 -4.51
C ALA A 70 -12.03 -4.15 -4.03
N ASN A 71 -10.96 -4.33 -3.26
CA ASN A 71 -10.10 -3.24 -2.81
C ASN A 71 -9.34 -2.60 -3.98
N ALA A 72 -8.85 -3.38 -4.94
CA ALA A 72 -8.21 -2.83 -6.14
C ALA A 72 -9.17 -1.98 -6.99
N ARG A 73 -10.46 -2.35 -7.05
CA ARG A 73 -11.48 -1.51 -7.71
C ARG A 73 -11.72 -0.21 -6.94
N ARG A 74 -11.68 -0.24 -5.61
CA ARG A 74 -11.77 0.97 -4.76
C ARG A 74 -10.56 1.89 -4.95
N TRP A 75 -9.35 1.33 -5.13
CA TRP A 75 -8.16 2.09 -5.51
C TRP A 75 -8.34 2.79 -6.86
N LEU A 76 -8.87 2.09 -7.87
CA LEU A 76 -9.11 2.66 -9.19
C LEU A 76 -10.02 3.90 -9.13
N GLU A 77 -11.07 3.86 -8.32
CA GLU A 77 -12.02 4.97 -8.15
C GLU A 77 -11.38 6.28 -7.64
N GLN A 78 -10.15 6.25 -7.10
CA GLN A 78 -9.44 7.46 -6.68
C GLN A 78 -8.86 8.26 -7.84
N TYR A 79 -8.58 7.56 -8.93
CA TYR A 79 -7.98 8.11 -10.14
C TYR A 79 -9.03 8.55 -11.16
N TYR A 80 -10.30 8.57 -10.77
CA TYR A 80 -11.40 8.97 -11.65
C TYR A 80 -11.33 10.45 -12.03
N VAL A 81 -11.35 10.72 -13.34
CA VAL A 81 -11.25 12.09 -13.88
C VAL A 81 -12.57 12.55 -14.53
N GLY A 82 -13.36 11.63 -15.09
CA GLY A 82 -14.58 11.98 -15.79
C GLY A 82 -15.19 10.85 -16.62
N GLU A 83 -16.15 11.18 -17.47
CA GLU A 83 -16.80 10.22 -18.38
C GLU A 83 -16.33 10.40 -19.83
N ILE A 84 -16.39 9.33 -20.62
CA ILE A 84 -16.15 9.40 -22.06
C ILE A 84 -17.48 9.71 -22.77
N GLU A 85 -17.43 10.57 -23.79
CA GLU A 85 -18.63 10.98 -24.53
C GLU A 85 -19.31 9.81 -25.28
N PRO A 86 -20.65 9.72 -25.26
CA PRO A 86 -21.40 8.66 -25.92
C PRO A 86 -21.40 8.89 -27.45
N GLY A 87 -20.39 8.34 -28.10
CA GLY A 87 -20.18 8.40 -29.55
C GLY A 87 -18.96 7.60 -30.02
N ASP A 88 -18.02 7.34 -29.09
CA ASP A 88 -16.76 6.64 -29.38
C ASP A 88 -16.74 5.17 -28.90
N GLU A 89 -17.83 4.65 -28.32
CA GLU A 89 -17.91 3.28 -27.74
C GLU A 89 -17.70 2.14 -28.77
N GLN A 90 -17.83 2.42 -30.07
CA GLN A 90 -17.64 1.44 -31.16
C GLN A 90 -16.38 1.66 -32.00
N ALA A 91 -15.58 2.68 -31.71
CA ALA A 91 -14.21 2.76 -32.21
C ALA A 91 -13.32 1.93 -31.29
N SER A 92 -13.57 0.61 -31.24
CA SER A 92 -12.67 -0.34 -30.64
C SER A 92 -11.27 -0.13 -31.24
N LEU A 93 -10.38 0.40 -30.41
CA LEU A 93 -8.94 0.40 -30.62
C LEU A 93 -8.50 -1.06 -30.77
N SER A 94 -8.54 -1.53 -32.01
CA SER A 94 -7.94 -2.78 -32.41
C SER A 94 -6.43 -2.60 -32.22
N PRO A 95 -5.68 -3.64 -31.76
CA PRO A 95 -4.24 -3.61 -31.87
C PRO A 95 -3.89 -3.36 -33.34
N ALA A 96 -2.96 -2.45 -33.62
CA ALA A 96 -2.45 -2.26 -34.96
C ALA A 96 -2.01 -3.62 -35.53
N GLU A 97 -2.76 -4.15 -36.49
CA GLU A 97 -2.44 -5.37 -37.22
C GLU A 97 -1.14 -5.13 -38.01
N SER A 98 -0.08 -5.82 -37.61
CA SER A 98 1.14 -5.94 -38.38
C SER A 98 0.89 -6.81 -39.62
N ALA A 99 1.30 -6.31 -40.79
CA ALA A 99 1.30 -7.02 -42.07
C ALA A 99 2.08 -8.36 -42.02
N PRO A 100 1.80 -9.30 -42.95
CA PRO A 100 2.06 -10.72 -42.75
C PRO A 100 3.42 -11.19 -43.30
N GLY A 101 4.00 -12.20 -42.64
CA GLY A 101 4.96 -13.10 -43.29
C GLY A 101 6.16 -13.51 -42.44
N ALA A 102 6.05 -14.66 -41.75
CA ALA A 102 7.07 -15.73 -41.73
C ALA A 102 6.69 -16.80 -40.69
N SER A 103 6.72 -18.05 -41.13
CA SER A 103 6.38 -19.28 -40.40
C SER A 103 7.33 -19.57 -39.22
N PRO A 104 6.97 -20.48 -38.29
CA PRO A 104 7.73 -20.70 -37.06
C PRO A 104 8.82 -21.74 -37.26
N GLN A 105 10.05 -21.42 -36.84
CA GLN A 105 11.05 -22.41 -36.48
C GLN A 105 11.66 -22.00 -35.14
N GLY A 106 11.68 -22.93 -34.19
CA GLY A 106 12.19 -22.70 -32.85
C GLY A 106 13.71 -22.55 -32.82
N PHE A 107 14.22 -21.98 -31.73
CA PHE A 107 15.29 -22.57 -30.91
C PHE A 107 15.68 -21.62 -29.76
N SER A 108 15.93 -22.23 -28.60
CA SER A 108 16.95 -21.93 -27.57
C SER A 108 17.14 -20.50 -27.04
N PHE A 109 16.91 -20.36 -25.74
CA PHE A 109 17.50 -19.31 -24.90
C PHE A 109 19.03 -19.43 -24.91
N SER A 110 19.73 -18.35 -25.23
CA SER A 110 21.15 -18.15 -24.89
C SER A 110 21.24 -16.90 -24.01
N PHE A 111 21.77 -17.08 -22.81
CA PHE A 111 22.11 -16.01 -21.87
C PHE A 111 23.43 -15.39 -22.31
N GLN A 112 23.45 -14.09 -22.58
CA GLN A 112 24.71 -13.37 -22.77
C GLN A 112 24.68 -11.99 -22.10
N SER A 113 25.78 -11.76 -21.39
CA SER A 113 26.11 -10.72 -20.42
C SER A 113 26.19 -9.28 -20.97
N LEU A 114 26.00 -8.34 -20.04
CA LEU A 114 26.18 -6.88 -20.10
C LEU A 114 27.39 -6.39 -20.93
N PRO A 115 27.36 -5.09 -21.33
CA PRO A 115 28.48 -4.23 -20.97
C PRO A 115 28.07 -2.91 -20.28
N GLU A 116 28.98 -2.51 -19.39
CA GLU A 116 29.09 -1.25 -18.66
C GLU A 116 29.29 -0.01 -19.55
N THR A 117 29.11 1.15 -18.90
CA THR A 117 29.57 2.52 -19.23
C THR A 117 28.62 3.43 -20.02
N VAL A 118 27.97 4.37 -19.30
CA VAL A 118 27.83 5.77 -19.73
C VAL A 118 27.93 6.69 -18.50
N ASP A 119 28.75 7.72 -18.66
CA ASP A 119 29.33 8.69 -17.73
C ASP A 119 28.44 9.38 -16.67
N GLU A 120 28.99 9.46 -15.45
CA GLU A 120 28.49 10.18 -14.26
C GLU A 120 28.66 11.72 -14.31
N LYS A 121 28.71 12.36 -15.49
CA LYS A 121 28.98 13.82 -15.59
C LYS A 121 27.81 14.72 -15.99
N GLU A 122 26.60 14.17 -16.12
CA GLU A 122 25.40 14.96 -16.41
C GLU A 122 24.36 14.97 -15.27
N VAL A 123 24.76 14.57 -14.06
CA VAL A 123 23.87 14.42 -12.89
C VAL A 123 23.81 15.68 -12.01
N VAL A 124 24.55 16.75 -12.32
CA VAL A 124 24.73 17.90 -11.37
C VAL A 124 24.17 19.24 -11.87
N ALA A 125 23.49 19.31 -13.02
CA ALA A 125 23.08 20.62 -13.59
C ALA A 125 21.56 20.90 -13.65
N ALA A 126 20.68 20.00 -13.21
CA ALA A 126 19.23 20.18 -13.33
C ALA A 126 18.49 20.37 -11.98
N ALA A 127 19.21 20.79 -10.93
CA ALA A 127 18.59 21.26 -9.70
C ALA A 127 18.21 22.74 -9.85
N GLN A 128 16.92 23.00 -10.12
CA GLN A 128 16.09 24.14 -9.70
C GLN A 128 15.10 24.58 -10.78
N THR A 129 13.85 24.10 -10.70
CA THR A 129 12.66 24.93 -10.42
C THR A 129 11.41 24.02 -10.29
N PRO A 130 10.45 24.36 -9.41
CA PRO A 130 9.34 23.50 -9.06
C PRO A 130 8.18 23.72 -10.03
N ASP A 131 8.06 22.90 -11.07
CA ASP A 131 6.79 22.74 -11.77
C ASP A 131 6.02 21.61 -11.10
N GLN A 132 5.30 22.03 -10.06
CA GLN A 132 4.32 21.25 -9.35
C GLN A 132 3.22 20.91 -10.36
N THR A 133 3.43 19.81 -11.09
CA THR A 133 2.40 19.20 -11.92
C THR A 133 1.20 18.97 -11.01
N ASP A 134 0.15 19.76 -11.26
CA ASP A 134 -1.16 19.65 -10.62
C ASP A 134 -1.65 18.21 -10.76
N LEU A 135 -1.29 17.40 -9.76
CA LEU A 135 -1.83 16.07 -9.51
C LEU A 135 -3.31 16.28 -9.18
N CYS A 136 -4.14 16.28 -10.22
CA CYS A 136 -5.58 16.37 -10.11
C CYS A 136 -6.13 15.01 -9.64
N TYR A 137 -5.78 14.62 -8.42
CA TYR A 137 -6.58 13.66 -7.66
C TYR A 137 -7.98 14.26 -7.49
N ARG A 138 -9.01 13.41 -7.50
CA ARG A 138 -10.41 13.76 -7.24
C ARG A 138 -10.50 14.98 -6.32
N THR A 139 -10.83 16.12 -6.90
CA THR A 139 -10.99 17.39 -6.18
C THR A 139 -11.89 17.11 -4.99
N VAL A 140 -11.45 17.50 -3.80
CA VAL A 140 -12.15 17.30 -2.53
C VAL A 140 -13.60 17.75 -2.71
N ASP A 141 -14.52 16.80 -2.93
CA ASP A 141 -15.94 17.05 -2.79
C ASP A 141 -16.13 17.16 -1.28
N VAL A 142 -16.00 18.37 -0.72
CA VAL A 142 -16.14 18.68 0.71
C VAL A 142 -17.48 18.17 1.26
N GLU A 143 -18.48 17.99 0.39
CA GLU A 143 -19.80 17.47 0.73
C GLU A 143 -19.89 15.92 0.75
N LYS A 144 -18.94 15.21 0.13
CA LYS A 144 -18.90 13.73 0.09
C LYS A 144 -17.79 13.13 0.94
N ASP A 145 -16.68 13.85 1.13
CA ASP A 145 -15.61 13.42 2.02
C ASP A 145 -16.03 13.60 3.49
N LEU A 146 -16.00 12.51 4.24
CA LEU A 146 -16.44 12.47 5.64
C LEU A 146 -15.48 13.20 6.60
N VAL A 147 -14.29 13.60 6.12
CA VAL A 147 -13.21 14.17 6.92
C VAL A 147 -12.53 15.29 6.15
N ASP A 148 -12.11 16.34 6.86
CA ASP A 148 -11.34 17.45 6.31
C ASP A 148 -9.85 17.07 6.25
N TRP A 149 -9.35 16.83 5.04
CA TRP A 149 -7.96 16.46 4.76
C TRP A 149 -6.94 17.59 4.97
N GLN A 150 -7.39 18.84 5.05
CA GLN A 150 -6.50 19.98 5.31
C GLN A 150 -6.18 20.09 6.81
N LYS A 151 -6.96 19.44 7.65
CA LYS A 151 -6.81 19.40 9.10
C LYS A 151 -6.29 18.03 9.55
N PRO A 152 -5.63 17.97 10.72
CA PRO A 152 -5.14 16.69 11.24
C PRO A 152 -6.29 15.73 11.53
N LEU A 153 -6.12 14.48 11.12
CA LEU A 153 -7.22 13.51 11.11
C LEU A 153 -7.54 12.92 12.48
N LEU A 154 -6.57 12.86 13.40
CA LEU A 154 -6.69 12.05 14.61
C LEU A 154 -7.96 12.37 15.41
N TRP A 155 -8.24 13.66 15.63
CA TRP A 155 -9.40 14.10 16.40
C TRP A 155 -10.69 14.18 15.58
N GLN A 156 -10.60 14.12 14.25
CA GLN A 156 -11.78 14.11 13.38
C GLN A 156 -12.35 12.70 13.25
N VAL A 157 -11.49 11.68 13.21
CA VAL A 157 -11.86 10.28 12.94
C VAL A 157 -12.84 9.71 13.97
N GLY A 158 -12.76 10.11 15.23
CA GLY A 158 -13.69 9.66 16.25
C GLY A 158 -15.15 10.12 16.02
N TYR A 159 -15.39 11.16 15.22
CA TYR A 159 -16.75 11.65 14.91
C TYR A 159 -17.43 10.91 13.75
N LEU A 160 -16.73 10.01 13.04
CA LEU A 160 -17.29 9.29 11.90
C LEU A 160 -18.36 8.26 12.32
N GLY A 161 -18.30 7.78 13.56
CA GLY A 161 -19.27 6.83 14.12
C GLY A 161 -19.44 5.60 13.23
N GLU A 162 -20.65 5.38 12.73
CA GLU A 162 -21.02 4.21 11.91
C GLU A 162 -20.30 4.17 10.55
N LYS A 163 -19.90 5.32 10.01
CA LYS A 163 -19.24 5.41 8.70
C LYS A 163 -17.74 5.11 8.78
N TYR A 164 -17.19 4.98 9.99
CA TYR A 164 -15.77 4.76 10.22
C TYR A 164 -15.26 3.46 9.59
N ASP A 165 -15.98 2.34 9.80
CA ASP A 165 -15.54 1.01 9.34
C ASP A 165 -15.41 0.97 7.82
N GLU A 166 -16.35 1.58 7.09
CA GLU A 166 -16.25 1.65 5.64
C GLU A 166 -15.13 2.61 5.19
N TRP A 167 -15.04 3.78 5.82
CA TRP A 167 -14.06 4.81 5.46
C TRP A 167 -12.61 4.40 5.71
N VAL A 168 -12.33 3.68 6.80
CA VAL A 168 -10.95 3.29 7.17
C VAL A 168 -10.38 2.22 6.24
N HIS A 169 -11.24 1.37 5.68
CA HIS A 169 -10.86 0.34 4.70
C HIS A 169 -10.88 0.85 3.25
N GLN A 170 -11.17 2.13 3.04
CA GLN A 170 -11.00 2.77 1.75
C GLN A 170 -9.60 3.40 1.71
N PRO A 171 -8.65 2.75 1.01
CA PRO A 171 -7.26 3.20 0.95
C PRO A 171 -7.18 4.53 0.21
N VAL A 172 -6.24 5.40 0.54
CA VAL A 172 -6.06 6.73 -0.07
C VAL A 172 -4.59 7.04 -0.30
N ASP A 173 -4.25 7.34 -1.56
CA ASP A 173 -2.89 7.78 -1.93
C ASP A 173 -2.71 9.29 -1.73
N ARG A 174 -2.63 9.73 -0.46
CA ARG A 174 -2.32 11.14 -0.12
C ARG A 174 -1.56 11.25 1.20
N PRO A 175 -0.72 12.29 1.38
CA PRO A 175 -0.04 12.50 2.65
C PRO A 175 -1.05 12.77 3.77
N ILE A 176 -1.06 11.90 4.79
CA ILE A 176 -1.93 12.03 5.95
C ILE A 176 -1.18 12.77 7.06
N ARG A 177 -1.78 13.83 7.60
CA ARG A 177 -1.33 14.50 8.82
C ARG A 177 -2.18 14.07 10.00
N LEU A 178 -1.55 13.66 11.11
CA LEU A 178 -2.23 13.13 12.29
C LEU A 178 -2.37 14.16 13.39
N PHE A 179 -1.34 14.98 13.60
CA PHE A 179 -1.30 15.96 14.68
C PHE A 179 -1.18 17.40 14.15
N HIS A 180 -1.69 18.36 14.95
CA HIS A 180 -1.48 19.78 14.68
C HIS A 180 -0.01 20.16 14.84
N SER A 181 0.67 19.63 15.86
CA SER A 181 2.07 19.96 16.17
C SER A 181 3.05 19.16 15.30
N ASP A 182 4.03 19.85 14.72
CA ASP A 182 5.10 19.23 13.93
C ASP A 182 5.95 18.26 14.76
N PHE A 183 6.08 18.50 16.06
CA PHE A 183 6.81 17.61 16.96
C PHE A 183 6.10 16.26 17.15
N LEU A 184 4.78 16.27 17.37
CA LEU A 184 4.00 15.04 17.51
C LEU A 184 3.88 14.30 16.17
N GLU A 185 3.81 15.06 15.08
CA GLU A 185 3.81 14.54 13.71
C GLU A 185 5.16 13.93 13.31
N PHE A 186 6.26 14.36 13.92
CA PHE A 186 7.56 13.71 13.77
C PHE A 186 7.58 12.35 14.49
N LEU A 187 7.02 12.28 15.71
CA LEU A 187 6.97 11.03 16.49
C LEU A 187 6.06 9.95 15.88
N SER A 188 5.08 10.33 15.06
CA SER A 188 4.21 9.36 14.36
C SER A 188 4.87 8.72 13.14
N LYS A 189 5.95 9.30 12.61
CA LYS A 189 6.64 8.79 11.42
C LYS A 189 7.77 7.86 11.79
N THR A 190 7.50 6.56 11.75
CA THR A 190 8.50 5.52 12.05
C THR A 190 9.04 4.91 10.76
N ALA A 191 10.33 5.12 10.47
CA ALA A 191 10.98 4.48 9.34
C ALA A 191 11.18 2.97 9.59
N TRP A 192 11.17 2.17 8.53
CA TRP A 192 11.24 0.70 8.62
C TRP A 192 12.48 0.19 9.38
N TYR A 193 13.63 0.86 9.27
CA TYR A 193 14.88 0.46 9.92
C TYR A 193 14.89 0.72 11.43
N VAL A 194 13.99 1.57 11.94
CA VAL A 194 13.92 1.91 13.39
C VAL A 194 13.59 0.66 14.21
N VAL A 195 12.74 -0.22 13.68
CA VAL A 195 12.38 -1.49 14.33
C VAL A 195 13.64 -2.33 14.56
N PHE A 196 14.49 -2.52 13.55
CA PHE A 196 15.72 -3.29 13.70
C PHE A 196 16.74 -2.59 14.60
N MET A 197 16.93 -1.28 14.42
CA MET A 197 17.87 -0.49 15.21
C MET A 197 17.59 -0.57 16.71
N VAL A 198 16.33 -0.53 17.11
CA VAL A 198 15.93 -0.57 18.53
C VAL A 198 15.86 -1.99 19.06
N TRP A 199 15.19 -2.91 18.35
CA TRP A 199 14.87 -4.22 18.91
C TRP A 199 15.98 -5.26 18.74
N THR A 200 16.84 -5.17 17.72
CA THR A 200 17.94 -6.12 17.54
C THR A 200 18.94 -6.08 18.72
N PRO A 201 19.43 -4.92 19.20
CA PRO A 201 20.29 -4.87 20.38
C PRO A 201 19.60 -5.43 21.64
N VAL A 202 18.30 -5.16 21.82
CA VAL A 202 17.52 -5.68 22.95
C VAL A 202 17.45 -7.21 22.90
N VAL A 203 17.12 -7.78 21.74
CA VAL A 203 17.04 -9.24 21.55
C VAL A 203 18.41 -9.89 21.78
N LEU A 204 19.50 -9.28 21.28
CA LEU A 204 20.86 -9.79 21.49
C LEU A 204 21.27 -9.75 22.97
N TYR A 205 21.01 -8.63 23.65
CA TYR A 205 21.30 -8.48 25.07
C TYR A 205 20.51 -9.47 25.93
N LEU A 206 19.20 -9.59 25.71
CA LEU A 206 18.36 -10.54 26.44
C LEU A 206 18.78 -11.99 26.16
N SER A 207 19.12 -12.31 24.90
CA SER A 207 19.64 -13.63 24.52
C SER A 207 20.94 -13.95 25.25
N TRP A 208 21.86 -12.99 25.32
CA TRP A 208 23.11 -13.12 26.08
C TRP A 208 22.86 -13.35 27.58
N VAL A 209 21.99 -12.54 28.20
CA VAL A 209 21.62 -12.69 29.61
C VAL A 209 20.98 -14.06 29.88
N SER A 210 20.06 -14.50 29.02
CA SER A 210 19.45 -15.82 29.14
C SER A 210 20.47 -16.95 28.99
N TYR A 211 21.38 -16.86 28.01
CA TYR A 211 22.41 -17.88 27.79
C TYR A 211 23.39 -17.97 28.97
N THR A 212 23.89 -16.83 29.45
CA THR A 212 24.82 -16.78 30.59
C THR A 212 24.18 -17.29 31.88
N SER A 213 22.90 -16.98 32.11
CA SER A 213 22.13 -17.51 33.24
C SER A 213 21.97 -19.04 33.17
N LEU A 214 21.62 -19.59 32.01
CA LEU A 214 21.52 -21.05 31.80
C LEU A 214 22.89 -21.73 31.92
N ALA A 215 23.98 -21.05 31.55
CA ALA A 215 25.34 -21.59 31.66
C ALA A 215 25.82 -21.72 33.11
N GLN A 216 25.24 -20.97 34.06
CA GLN A 216 25.53 -21.12 35.49
C GLN A 216 25.00 -22.43 36.08
N GLY A 217 24.13 -23.17 35.37
CA GLY A 217 23.68 -24.52 35.75
C GLY A 217 22.70 -24.57 36.94
N ASN A 218 22.32 -23.42 37.49
CA ASN A 218 21.43 -23.32 38.65
C ASN A 218 19.94 -23.21 38.28
N THR A 219 19.62 -23.12 36.99
CA THR A 219 18.27 -22.96 36.47
C THR A 219 17.51 -24.29 36.46
N ARG A 220 16.55 -24.43 37.37
CA ARG A 220 15.65 -25.60 37.47
C ARG A 220 14.22 -25.19 37.19
N LEU A 221 13.56 -25.88 36.25
CA LEU A 221 12.13 -25.71 36.02
C LEU A 221 11.33 -26.37 37.16
N PHE A 222 10.13 -25.83 37.44
CA PHE A 222 9.16 -26.34 38.43
C PHE A 222 9.57 -26.30 39.90
N SER A 223 10.71 -25.67 40.24
CA SER A 223 11.17 -25.53 41.63
C SER A 223 10.15 -24.84 42.55
N SER A 224 9.21 -24.06 42.02
CA SER A 224 8.18 -23.36 42.78
C SER A 224 6.92 -24.19 43.06
N PHE A 225 6.68 -25.28 42.33
CA PHE A 225 5.45 -26.08 42.44
C PHE A 225 5.68 -27.44 43.11
N THR A 226 6.79 -28.13 42.83
CA THR A 226 7.13 -29.42 43.46
C THR A 226 8.65 -29.62 43.51
N THR A 227 9.20 -29.95 44.68
CA THR A 227 10.65 -30.23 44.84
C THR A 227 11.09 -31.56 44.25
N GLU A 228 10.15 -32.45 43.93
CA GLU A 228 10.43 -33.83 43.50
C GLU A 228 10.67 -33.96 41.98
N TYR A 229 10.17 -33.02 41.18
CA TYR A 229 10.27 -33.04 39.71
C TYR A 229 10.97 -31.79 39.15
N SER A 230 12.13 -31.43 39.71
CA SER A 230 12.92 -30.32 39.18
C SER A 230 13.76 -30.78 37.98
N ILE A 231 13.45 -30.28 36.77
CA ILE A 231 14.22 -30.59 35.56
C ILE A 231 15.32 -29.52 35.39
N PRO A 232 16.61 -29.90 35.40
CA PRO A 232 17.70 -28.96 35.16
C PRO A 232 17.69 -28.52 33.69
N VAL A 233 17.67 -27.21 33.45
CA VAL A 233 17.74 -26.65 32.10
C VAL A 233 19.17 -26.25 31.81
N HIS A 234 19.80 -27.00 30.90
CA HIS A 234 21.17 -26.72 30.46
C HIS A 234 21.19 -25.65 29.34
N LYS A 235 22.34 -24.99 29.14
CA LYS A 235 22.51 -23.97 28.07
C LYS A 235 22.14 -24.43 26.65
N TYR A 236 22.18 -25.73 26.37
CA TYR A 236 21.80 -26.30 25.07
C TYR A 236 20.29 -26.22 24.77
N TYR A 237 19.46 -25.99 25.80
CA TYR A 237 18.02 -25.77 25.62
C TYR A 237 17.69 -24.35 25.12
N PHE A 238 18.62 -23.40 25.22
CA PHE A 238 18.43 -22.02 24.78
C PHE A 238 17.87 -21.90 23.34
N PRO A 239 18.48 -22.50 22.30
CA PRO A 239 17.95 -22.40 20.93
C PRO A 239 16.53 -22.96 20.79
N PHE A 240 16.17 -24.01 21.54
CA PHE A 240 14.82 -24.58 21.52
C PHE A 240 13.79 -23.66 22.19
N ILE A 241 14.15 -23.05 23.32
CA ILE A 241 13.31 -22.07 24.02
C ILE A 241 13.13 -20.83 23.15
N PHE A 242 14.20 -20.36 22.51
CA PHE A 242 14.16 -19.23 21.58
C PHE A 242 13.24 -19.53 20.39
N LEU A 243 13.38 -20.71 19.76
CA LEU A 243 12.52 -21.14 18.65
C LEU A 243 11.06 -21.28 19.09
N LEU A 244 10.79 -21.84 20.27
CA LEU A 244 9.44 -21.89 20.84
C LEU A 244 8.87 -20.48 21.01
N GLY A 245 9.68 -19.52 21.46
CA GLY A 245 9.33 -18.11 21.53
C GLY A 245 8.92 -17.53 20.17
N MET A 246 9.65 -17.85 19.09
CA MET A 246 9.31 -17.43 17.72
C MET A 246 7.97 -18.02 17.24
N ILE A 247 7.66 -19.27 17.60
CA ILE A 247 6.37 -19.91 17.28
C ILE A 247 5.24 -19.30 18.10
N LEU A 248 5.46 -19.03 19.39
CA LEU A 248 4.48 -18.35 20.22
C LEU A 248 4.22 -16.92 19.75
N TRP A 249 5.25 -16.24 19.24
CA TRP A 249 5.11 -14.93 18.62
C TRP A 249 4.20 -14.99 17.40
N SER A 250 4.35 -15.96 16.50
CA SER A 250 3.48 -16.06 15.32
C SER A 250 2.01 -16.34 15.69
N LEU A 251 1.77 -17.13 16.74
CA LEU A 251 0.43 -17.29 17.30
C LEU A 251 -0.10 -15.97 17.89
N LEU A 252 0.72 -15.27 18.69
CA LEU A 252 0.35 -14.00 19.30
C LEU A 252 0.03 -12.93 18.24
N GLU A 253 0.85 -12.84 17.20
CA GLU A 253 0.66 -11.97 16.04
C GLU A 253 -0.71 -12.22 15.41
N TYR A 254 -1.05 -13.48 15.15
CA TYR A 254 -2.35 -13.84 14.61
C TYR A 254 -3.51 -13.40 15.52
N LEU A 255 -3.39 -13.64 16.82
CA LEU A 255 -4.44 -13.27 17.79
C LEU A 255 -4.61 -11.74 17.89
N ILE A 256 -3.52 -10.99 17.99
CA ILE A 256 -3.55 -9.52 18.06
C ILE A 256 -4.10 -8.96 16.75
N HIS A 257 -3.62 -9.44 15.61
CA HIS A 257 -4.06 -8.93 14.31
C HIS A 257 -5.56 -9.20 14.09
N ARG A 258 -6.02 -10.43 14.37
CA ARG A 258 -7.41 -10.81 14.16
C ARG A 258 -8.38 -10.16 15.15
N PHE A 259 -8.04 -10.11 16.43
CA PHE A 259 -8.98 -9.73 17.49
C PHE A 259 -8.80 -8.29 17.99
N VAL A 260 -7.61 -7.71 17.89
CA VAL A 260 -7.34 -6.35 18.36
C VAL A 260 -7.30 -5.38 17.17
N PHE A 261 -6.48 -5.67 16.15
CA PHE A 261 -6.29 -4.76 15.01
C PHE A 261 -7.47 -4.73 14.04
N HIS A 262 -8.20 -5.83 13.90
CA HIS A 262 -9.44 -5.91 13.11
C HIS A 262 -10.72 -5.90 13.97
N MET A 263 -10.62 -5.40 15.21
CA MET A 263 -11.80 -5.18 16.03
C MET A 263 -12.67 -4.09 15.42
N LYS A 264 -13.98 -4.31 15.31
CA LYS A 264 -14.92 -3.25 14.93
C LYS A 264 -15.28 -2.40 16.14
N PRO A 265 -14.79 -1.16 16.27
CA PRO A 265 -15.15 -0.32 17.40
C PRO A 265 -16.66 0.01 17.34
N PRO A 266 -17.37 -0.01 18.47
CA PRO A 266 -18.76 0.45 18.53
C PRO A 266 -18.85 1.92 18.10
N ALA A 267 -19.78 2.22 17.21
CA ALA A 267 -19.98 3.54 16.61
C ALA A 267 -20.29 4.65 17.63
N SER A 268 -20.76 4.29 18.83
CA SER A 268 -21.07 5.22 19.91
C SER A 268 -19.84 5.73 20.66
N ASN A 269 -18.67 5.10 20.51
CA ASN A 269 -17.49 5.42 21.31
C ASN A 269 -16.38 6.10 20.48
N TYR A 270 -16.33 7.42 20.59
CA TYR A 270 -15.32 8.29 19.97
C TYR A 270 -13.87 7.83 20.22
N TYR A 271 -13.54 7.52 21.48
CA TYR A 271 -12.16 7.20 21.87
C TYR A 271 -11.71 5.86 21.33
N LEU A 272 -12.63 4.88 21.27
CA LEU A 272 -12.30 3.55 20.79
C LEU A 272 -12.08 3.52 19.27
N ILE A 273 -12.85 4.33 18.53
CA ILE A 273 -12.62 4.58 17.10
C ILE A 273 -11.24 5.22 16.87
N THR A 274 -10.92 6.25 17.66
CA THR A 274 -9.63 6.95 17.58
C THR A 274 -8.45 6.03 17.91
N LEU A 275 -8.59 5.18 18.93
CA LEU A 275 -7.58 4.20 19.31
C LEU A 275 -7.37 3.14 18.22
N HIS A 276 -8.46 2.60 17.66
CA HIS A 276 -8.37 1.65 16.55
C HIS A 276 -7.66 2.28 15.33
N PHE A 277 -7.92 3.56 15.04
CA PHE A 277 -7.24 4.29 13.98
C PHE A 277 -5.73 4.37 14.19
N LEU A 278 -5.28 4.66 15.42
CA LEU A 278 -3.86 4.71 15.78
C LEU A 278 -3.17 3.34 15.74
N LEU A 279 -3.88 2.27 16.09
CA LEU A 279 -3.29 0.92 16.16
C LEU A 279 -3.14 0.27 14.78
N HIS A 280 -4.19 0.32 13.96
CA HIS A 280 -4.20 -0.37 12.67
C HIS A 280 -5.01 0.32 11.58
N GLY A 281 -5.96 1.18 11.94
CA GLY A 281 -6.79 1.85 10.93
C GLY A 281 -6.00 2.73 9.96
N GLN A 282 -4.93 3.38 10.41
CA GLN A 282 -4.01 4.12 9.52
C GLN A 282 -3.30 3.24 8.51
N HIS A 283 -3.00 1.99 8.85
CA HIS A 283 -2.33 1.07 7.92
C HIS A 283 -3.29 0.61 6.80
N HIS A 284 -4.60 0.59 7.05
CA HIS A 284 -5.59 0.33 6.02
C HIS A 284 -5.93 1.55 5.16
N LYS A 285 -5.63 2.74 5.68
CA LYS A 285 -5.98 4.03 5.07
C LYS A 285 -4.88 4.51 4.13
#